data_AF-A0A8T3R9H6-F1
#
_entry.id   AF-A0A8T3R9H6-F1
#
_cell.length_a   1.000
_cell.length_b   1.000
_cell.length_c   1.000
_cell.angle_alpha   90.00
_cell.angle_beta   90.00
_cell.angle_gamma   90.00
#
_symmetry.space_group_name_H-M   'P 1'
#
loop_
_entity.id
_entity.type
_entity.pdbx_description
1 polymer ?
#
loop_
_entity_poly.entity_id
_entity_poly.type
_entity_poly.pdbx_seq_one_letter_code
_entity_poly.pdbx_strand_id
1 'polypeptide(L)'
;MPQLWRGMPAGVRVFLAYAFLVLAFIGVTLPLVVAQAVSAPISPLGIVWMALLAYLIFTMTLVLQRKEAAYPLALGLATLTVPLIPMLYLSPAGIPGALFAVVVAVLVFGSLRRPGVRSWFNEP
;
A
#
# COMPACT_ATOMS: atom_id res chain seq x y z
N MET A 1 17.51 -7.44 -13.30
CA MET A 1 16.28 -6.74 -12.85
C MET A 1 15.29 -6.33 -13.96
N PRO A 2 15.66 -5.84 -15.16
CA PRO A 2 14.68 -5.36 -16.16
C PRO A 2 13.82 -6.44 -16.85
N GLN A 3 14.11 -7.72 -16.62
CA GLN A 3 13.33 -8.84 -17.12
C GLN A 3 12.08 -9.10 -16.25
N LEU A 4 12.17 -8.87 -14.93
CA LEU A 4 11.06 -9.05 -13.98
C LEU A 4 9.89 -8.11 -14.33
N TRP A 5 10.21 -6.87 -14.70
CA TRP A 5 9.25 -5.81 -15.01
C TRP A 5 8.53 -6.01 -16.35
N ARG A 6 9.14 -6.75 -17.28
CA ARG A 6 8.55 -7.00 -18.61
C ARG A 6 7.46 -8.07 -18.58
N GLY A 7 7.59 -9.07 -17.71
CA GLY A 7 6.57 -10.11 -17.52
C GLY A 7 5.41 -9.70 -16.60
N MET A 8 5.59 -8.67 -15.77
CA MET A 8 4.59 -8.24 -14.81
C MET A 8 3.41 -7.52 -15.47
N PRO A 9 2.16 -7.94 -15.19
CA PRO A 9 0.97 -7.20 -15.60
C PRO A 9 1.05 -5.75 -15.12
N ALA A 10 0.55 -4.82 -15.94
CA ALA A 10 0.56 -3.39 -15.61
C ALA A 10 -0.08 -3.11 -14.24
N GLY A 11 -1.13 -3.84 -13.85
CA GLY A 11 -1.78 -3.65 -12.57
C GLY A 11 -0.94 -4.04 -11.35
N VAL A 12 -0.08 -5.05 -11.48
CA VAL A 12 0.88 -5.42 -10.43
C VAL A 12 1.95 -4.33 -10.29
N ARG A 13 2.41 -3.76 -11.41
CA ARG A 13 3.38 -2.65 -11.39
C ARG A 13 2.81 -1.39 -10.74
N VAL A 14 1.57 -1.02 -11.06
CA VAL A 14 0.87 0.11 -10.42
C VAL A 14 0.75 -0.12 -8.92
N PHE A 15 0.35 -1.33 -8.50
CA PHE A 15 0.27 -1.67 -7.08
C PHE A 15 1.63 -1.60 -6.40
N LEU A 16 2.69 -2.14 -6.99
CA LEU A 16 4.04 -2.08 -6.40
C LEU A 16 4.53 -0.64 -6.28
N ALA A 17 4.31 0.20 -7.30
CA ALA A 17 4.64 1.62 -7.23
C ALA A 17 3.91 2.31 -6.06
N TYR A 18 2.61 2.03 -5.91
CA TYR A 18 1.82 2.48 -4.76
C TYR A 18 2.38 1.96 -3.43
N ALA A 19 2.71 0.68 -3.33
CA ALA A 19 3.26 0.07 -2.11
C ALA A 19 4.61 0.69 -1.72
N PHE A 20 5.48 0.98 -2.69
CA PHE A 20 6.72 1.71 -2.44
C PHE A 20 6.48 3.15 -1.98
N LEU A 21 5.46 3.84 -2.50
CA LEU A 21 5.08 5.17 -2.01
C LEU A 21 4.60 5.11 -0.55
N VAL A 22 3.77 4.11 -0.20
CA VAL A 22 3.35 3.88 1.19
C VAL A 22 4.55 3.55 2.09
N LEU A 23 5.48 2.72 1.61
CA LEU A 23 6.69 2.36 2.35
C LEU A 23 7.58 3.60 2.59
N ALA A 24 7.77 4.43 1.58
CA ALA A 24 8.51 5.68 1.69
C ALA A 24 7.84 6.63 2.69
N PHE A 25 6.52 6.77 2.63
CA PHE A 25 5.75 7.56 3.59
C PHE A 25 5.95 7.05 5.03
N ILE A 26 5.82 5.74 5.26
CA ILE A 26 6.09 5.14 6.58
C ILE A 26 7.53 5.42 7.01
N GLY A 27 8.50 5.23 6.11
CA GLY A 27 9.92 5.52 6.33
C GLY A 27 10.19 6.95 6.80
N VAL A 28 9.56 7.94 6.15
CA VAL A 28 9.65 9.35 6.53
C VAL A 28 9.05 9.61 7.91
N THR A 29 8.00 8.89 8.29
CA THR A 29 7.35 9.02 9.60
C THR A 29 8.04 8.25 10.74
N LEU A 30 9.06 7.42 10.45
CA LEU A 30 9.74 6.61 11.46
C LEU A 30 10.28 7.39 12.67
N PRO A 31 10.89 8.58 12.53
CA PRO A 31 11.37 9.34 13.69
C PRO A 31 10.25 9.66 14.70
N LEU A 32 9.04 9.93 14.22
CA LEU A 32 7.88 10.19 15.07
C LEU A 32 7.45 8.91 15.81
N VAL A 33 7.41 7.78 15.11
CA VAL A 33 7.06 6.48 15.70
C VAL A 33 8.09 6.06 16.77
N VAL A 34 9.38 6.27 16.50
CA VAL A 34 10.46 5.99 17.45
C VAL A 34 10.36 6.88 18.69
N ALA A 35 10.12 8.19 18.51
CA ALA A 35 9.93 9.10 19.64
C ALA A 35 8.76 8.68 20.52
N GLN A 36 7.65 8.24 19.92
CA GLN A 36 6.50 7.72 20.66
C GLN A 36 6.84 6.43 21.41
N ALA A 37 7.56 5.50 20.78
CA ALA A 37 7.98 4.25 21.41
C ALA A 37 8.90 4.44 22.61
N VAL A 38 9.74 5.48 22.61
CA VAL A 38 10.57 5.84 23.78
C VAL A 38 9.71 6.30 24.95
N SER A 39 8.68 7.11 24.69
CA SER A 39 7.78 7.63 25.74
C SER A 39 6.76 6.61 26.25
N ALA A 40 6.31 5.72 25.37
CA ALA A 40 5.32 4.68 25.65
C ALA A 40 5.70 3.43 24.83
N PRO A 41 6.39 2.45 25.44
CA PRO A 41 6.89 1.27 24.74
C PRO A 41 5.82 0.47 24.00
N ILE A 42 4.59 0.44 24.54
CA ILE A 42 3.43 -0.16 23.90
C ILE A 42 2.33 0.91 23.87
N SER A 43 1.93 1.30 22.66
CA SER A 43 0.81 2.22 22.44
C SER A 43 -0.09 1.69 21.33
N PRO A 44 -1.41 1.95 21.39
CA PRO A 44 -2.33 1.52 20.32
C PRO A 44 -1.90 2.03 18.94
N LEU A 45 -1.42 3.27 18.85
CA LEU A 45 -0.96 3.87 17.61
C LEU A 45 0.34 3.22 17.11
N GLY A 46 1.29 2.91 18.00
CA GLY A 46 2.50 2.16 17.65
C GLY A 46 2.19 0.77 17.09
N ILE A 47 1.21 0.05 17.67
CA ILE A 47 0.74 -1.25 17.17
C ILE A 47 0.20 -1.11 15.74
N VAL A 48 -0.56 -0.06 15.45
CA VAL A 48 -1.07 0.21 14.09
C VAL A 48 0.08 0.40 13.10
N TRP A 49 1.10 1.19 13.43
CA TRP A 49 2.27 1.39 12.55
C TRP A 49 3.05 0.10 12.31
N MET A 50 3.28 -0.70 13.36
CA MET A 50 3.96 -1.99 13.24
C MET A 50 3.17 -2.98 12.40
N ALA A 51 1.85 -3.08 12.62
CA ALA A 51 0.96 -3.91 11.82
C ALA A 51 0.94 -3.46 10.36
N LEU A 52 0.90 -2.14 10.10
CA LEU A 52 0.91 -1.58 8.75
C LEU A 52 2.22 -1.89 8.00
N LEU A 53 3.36 -1.70 8.67
CA LEU A 53 4.68 -2.02 8.10
C LEU A 53 4.81 -3.52 7.80
N ALA A 54 4.40 -4.37 8.75
CA ALA A 54 4.42 -5.82 8.58
C ALA A 54 3.51 -6.25 7.42
N TYR A 55 2.28 -5.76 7.40
CA TYR A 55 1.31 -6.03 6.34
C TYR A 55 1.81 -5.59 4.97
N LEU A 56 2.43 -4.41 4.89
CA LEU A 56 3.00 -3.86 3.67
C LEU A 56 4.15 -4.71 3.14
N ILE A 57 5.19 -4.94 3.95
CA ILE A 57 6.39 -5.69 3.53
C ILE A 57 6.01 -7.12 3.17
N PHE A 58 5.18 -7.77 3.99
CA PHE A 58 4.69 -9.12 3.74
C PHE A 58 3.86 -9.22 2.44
N THR A 59 2.97 -8.26 2.21
CA THR A 59 2.19 -8.24 0.96
C THR A 59 3.11 -8.03 -0.24
N MET A 60 4.08 -7.11 -0.15
CA MET A 60 5.04 -6.86 -1.24
C MET A 60 5.88 -8.10 -1.55
N THR A 61 6.37 -8.82 -0.54
CA THR A 61 7.15 -10.04 -0.77
C THR A 61 6.29 -11.11 -1.43
N LEU A 62 5.07 -11.35 -0.95
CA LEU A 62 4.16 -12.31 -1.58
C LEU A 62 3.80 -11.93 -3.02
N VAL A 63 3.64 -10.63 -3.32
CA VAL A 63 3.37 -10.14 -4.68
C VAL A 63 4.55 -10.42 -5.61
N LEU A 64 5.77 -10.17 -5.14
CA LEU A 64 7.00 -10.45 -5.89
C LEU A 64 7.24 -11.96 -6.06
N GLN A 65 6.88 -12.75 -5.06
CA GLN A 65 6.89 -14.22 -5.07
C GLN A 65 5.67 -14.84 -5.77
N ARG A 66 4.76 -14.03 -6.32
CA ARG A 66 3.60 -14.50 -7.10
C ARG A 66 2.66 -15.45 -6.35
N LYS A 67 2.65 -15.37 -5.02
CA LYS A 67 1.81 -16.23 -4.17
C LYS A 67 0.33 -15.91 -4.33
N GLU A 68 -0.53 -16.94 -4.34
CA GLU A 68 -1.98 -16.75 -4.49
C GLU A 68 -2.59 -15.86 -3.39
N ALA A 69 -2.08 -16.00 -2.16
CA ALA A 69 -2.49 -15.19 -1.00
C ALA A 69 -2.19 -13.70 -1.18
N ALA A 70 -1.29 -13.31 -2.09
CA ALA A 70 -0.91 -11.92 -2.29
C ALA A 70 -2.06 -11.08 -2.86
N TYR A 71 -2.97 -11.67 -3.66
CA TYR A 71 -4.06 -10.93 -4.30
C TYR A 71 -5.04 -10.28 -3.31
N PRO A 72 -5.67 -11.03 -2.38
CA PRO A 72 -6.56 -10.42 -1.39
C PRO A 72 -5.82 -9.46 -0.45
N LEU A 73 -4.54 -9.71 -0.14
CA LEU A 73 -3.73 -8.82 0.68
C LEU A 73 -3.42 -7.50 -0.05
N ALA A 74 -3.12 -7.55 -1.34
CA ALA A 74 -2.92 -6.35 -2.16
C ALA A 74 -4.21 -5.51 -2.27
N LEU A 75 -5.37 -6.17 -2.39
CA LEU A 75 -6.67 -5.49 -2.34
C LEU A 75 -6.94 -4.87 -0.96
N GLY A 76 -6.60 -5.57 0.12
CA GLY A 76 -6.71 -5.03 1.47
C GLY A 76 -5.80 -3.81 1.68
N LEU A 77 -4.56 -3.85 1.22
CA LEU A 77 -3.65 -2.70 1.28
C LEU A 77 -4.11 -1.51 0.42
N ALA A 78 -4.80 -1.77 -0.69
CA ALA A 78 -5.41 -0.71 -1.51
C ALA A 78 -6.52 0.05 -0.74
N THR A 79 -7.14 -0.57 0.27
CA THR A 79 -8.18 0.11 1.09
C THR A 79 -7.65 1.28 1.89
N LEU A 80 -6.33 1.40 2.12
CA LEU A 80 -5.74 2.58 2.77
C LEU A 80 -6.02 3.89 2.00
N THR A 81 -6.32 3.80 0.70
CA THR A 81 -6.75 4.96 -0.09
C THR A 81 -8.14 5.48 0.31
N VAL A 82 -8.99 4.66 0.91
CA VAL A 82 -10.35 5.03 1.34
C VAL A 82 -10.33 6.04 2.50
N PRO A 83 -9.68 5.78 3.65
CA PRO A 83 -9.57 6.78 4.72
C PRO A 83 -8.68 7.97 4.33
N LEU A 84 -7.79 7.82 3.35
CA LEU A 84 -6.97 8.93 2.85
C LEU A 84 -7.81 10.04 2.21
N ILE A 85 -8.93 9.71 1.56
CA ILE A 85 -9.82 10.70 0.91
C ILE A 85 -10.37 11.73 1.91
N PRO A 86 -11.10 11.34 2.98
CA PRO A 86 -11.58 12.31 3.96
C PRO A 86 -10.43 12.97 4.73
N MET A 87 -9.31 12.26 4.96
CA MET A 87 -8.13 12.87 5.59
C MET A 87 -7.58 14.05 4.79
N LEU A 88 -7.39 13.89 3.48
CA LEU A 88 -6.88 14.97 2.64
C LEU A 88 -7.93 16.06 2.40
N TYR A 89 -9.21 15.70 2.35
CA TYR A 89 -10.30 16.68 2.25
C TYR A 89 -10.34 17.63 3.45
N LEU A 90 -10.15 17.10 4.67
CA LEU A 90 -10.14 17.87 5.91
C LEU A 90 -8.81 18.58 6.19
N SER A 91 -7.76 18.26 5.43
CA SER A 91 -6.46 18.92 5.52
C SER A 91 -6.45 20.27 4.77
N PRO A 92 -5.38 21.09 4.90
CA PRO A 92 -5.20 22.28 4.07
C PRO A 92 -5.20 22.02 2.56
N ALA A 93 -5.01 20.76 2.12
CA ALA A 93 -5.09 20.39 0.71
C ALA A 93 -6.54 20.39 0.16
N GLY A 94 -7.56 20.31 1.02
CA GLY A 94 -8.96 20.43 0.66
C GLY A 94 -9.43 19.50 -0.47
N ILE A 95 -10.26 20.05 -1.37
CA ILE A 95 -10.78 19.34 -2.54
C ILE A 95 -9.66 18.80 -3.46
N PRO A 96 -8.61 19.58 -3.81
CA PRO A 96 -7.49 19.06 -4.62
C PRO A 96 -6.85 17.80 -4.02
N GLY A 97 -6.60 17.79 -2.71
CA GLY A 97 -6.05 16.63 -2.01
C GLY A 97 -6.98 15.41 -2.06
N ALA A 98 -8.28 15.62 -1.83
CA ALA A 98 -9.28 14.57 -1.91
C ALA A 98 -9.36 13.96 -3.32
N LEU A 99 -9.39 14.80 -4.36
CA LEU A 99 -9.40 14.34 -5.75
C LEU A 99 -8.15 13.53 -6.10
N PHE A 100 -6.98 13.96 -5.63
CA PHE A 100 -5.75 13.17 -5.78
C PHE A 100 -5.88 11.78 -5.14
N ALA A 101 -6.38 11.69 -3.90
CA ALA A 101 -6.61 10.40 -3.25
C ALA A 101 -7.62 9.52 -4.00
N VAL A 102 -8.70 10.10 -4.52
CA VAL A 102 -9.69 9.39 -5.36
C VAL A 102 -9.02 8.84 -6.62
N VAL A 103 -8.20 9.63 -7.32
CA VAL A 103 -7.47 9.18 -8.50
C VAL A 103 -6.55 8.01 -8.14
N VAL A 104 -5.79 8.10 -7.05
CA VAL A 104 -4.94 7.00 -6.57
C VAL A 104 -5.78 5.76 -6.24
N ALA A 105 -6.91 5.90 -5.54
CA ALA A 105 -7.82 4.81 -5.23
C ALA A 105 -8.32 4.11 -6.50
N VAL A 106 -8.83 4.88 -7.46
CA VAL A 106 -9.34 4.36 -8.74
C VAL A 106 -8.22 3.67 -9.52
N LEU A 107 -7.01 4.25 -9.56
CA LEU A 107 -5.87 3.64 -10.25
C LEU A 107 -5.49 2.31 -9.63
N VAL A 108 -5.31 2.24 -8.30
CA VAL A 108 -4.85 1.01 -7.63
C VAL A 108 -5.93 -0.07 -7.64
N PHE A 109 -7.19 0.25 -7.27
CA PHE A 109 -8.28 -0.72 -7.31
C PHE A 109 -8.62 -1.15 -8.73
N GLY A 110 -8.72 -0.20 -9.66
CA GLY A 110 -9.02 -0.46 -11.04
C GLY A 110 -7.93 -1.28 -11.72
N SER A 111 -6.66 -1.07 -11.38
CA SER A 111 -5.56 -1.84 -11.95
C SER A 111 -5.49 -3.25 -11.40
N LEU A 112 -5.71 -3.46 -10.09
CA LEU A 112 -5.70 -4.77 -9.45
C LEU A 112 -6.89 -5.66 -9.87
N ARG A 113 -8.04 -5.07 -10.16
CA ARG A 113 -9.25 -5.81 -10.58
C ARG A 113 -9.24 -6.25 -12.04
N ARG A 114 -8.19 -5.95 -12.81
CA ARG A 114 -8.09 -6.40 -14.21
C ARG A 114 -7.94 -7.93 -14.28
N PRO A 115 -8.60 -8.62 -15.24
CA PRO A 115 -8.61 -10.08 -15.31
C PRO A 115 -7.22 -10.74 -15.31
N GLY A 116 -6.26 -10.16 -16.03
CA GLY A 116 -4.89 -10.69 -16.13
C GLY A 116 -4.01 -10.47 -14.89
N VAL A 117 -4.48 -9.75 -13.87
CA VAL A 117 -3.72 -9.57 -12.63
C VAL A 117 -3.89 -10.75 -11.70
N ARG A 118 -5.08 -11.35 -11.62
CA ARG A 118 -5.30 -12.50 -10.75
C ARG A 118 -4.48 -13.71 -11.19
N SER A 119 -4.34 -13.92 -12.51
CA SER A 119 -3.52 -15.00 -13.07
C SER A 119 -2.02 -14.86 -12.80
N TRP A 120 -1.55 -13.69 -12.38
CA TRP A 120 -0.16 -13.50 -11.95
C TRP A 120 0.14 -14.18 -10.61
N PHE A 121 -0.88 -14.29 -9.76
CA PHE A 121 -0.82 -14.87 -8.41
C PHE A 121 -1.28 -16.33 -8.45
N ASN A 122 -0.43 -17.21 -8.96
CA ASN A 122 -0.77 -18.62 -9.22
C ASN A 122 0.26 -19.61 -8.65
N GLU A 123 1.23 -19.13 -7.88
CA GLU A 123 2.22 -19.98 -7.23
C GLU A 123 1.72 -20.35 -5.82
N PRO A 124 1.65 -21.65 -5.46
CA PRO A 124 1.26 -22.10 -4.12
C PRO A 124 2.35 -21.79 -3.09
#